data_AF-W4QVL3-F1
#
_entry.id   AF-W4QVL3-F1
#
_cell.length_a   1.000
_cell.length_b   1.000
_cell.length_c   1.000
_cell.angle_alpha   90.00
_cell.angle_beta   90.00
_cell.angle_gamma   90.00
#
_symmetry.space_group_name_H-M   'P 1'
#
loop_
_entity.id
_entity.type
_entity.pdbx_description
1 polymer ?
#
loop_
_entity_poly.entity_id
_entity_poly.type
_entity_poly.pdbx_seq_one_letter_code
_entity_poly.pdbx_strand_id
1 'polypeptide(L)'
;MKKMMGILTLLSIMLLAACSGGNSTTTSDTSDESDNGSAASAEAITVWAWDPNFNIKAMELAKEVYAAENSDLEINVNEFAQDDIIQKLNTSLSSGSTSGLPNIVLIEDYRAQSFLQAYPDSFHPITNAYNTDDFSPYKIAPTSLDGENYGLPFDTGVAGLYVRTDYLEEAGYSIEDMQGIDWNEYIAIAKDVKEATGKHMLSIDPNDLGLVRMMIQTTGSWYVEEDGSTPNIAGNEAIEAGFDVFKTLITEDLAKPISDWSQFLAAFNNGDVASVPTGNWITPSIKAEASQSGKWAVVPFPSLPGFPDSVNATNLGGSSWYVLDIAGKEEATDFLAKTFGSSTELYQKFITDIGAMGTYLPASEGDAYQVEDEFFGGQTIYADFSQWSEEIPQVNFGLHTYAIEDILVVAMQNYLNGKDVEQALIEAQTQAEGQIR
;
A
#
# COMPACT_ATOMS: atom_id res chain seq x y z
N MET A 1 46.76 -29.92 -0.93
CA MET A 1 46.83 -31.31 -0.45
C MET A 1 46.74 -31.31 1.07
N LYS A 2 45.95 -32.26 1.59
CA LYS A 2 45.42 -32.44 2.97
C LYS A 2 46.42 -32.27 4.13
N LYS A 3 45.92 -31.79 5.28
CA LYS A 3 45.71 -32.54 6.56
C LYS A 3 45.31 -31.53 7.67
N MET A 4 44.10 -31.62 8.26
CA MET A 4 43.71 -32.45 9.44
C MET A 4 44.54 -32.13 10.70
N MET A 5 44.07 -32.09 11.93
CA MET A 5 42.77 -32.27 12.63
C MET A 5 43.11 -32.18 14.13
N GLY A 6 42.20 -31.78 15.02
CA GLY A 6 42.43 -31.94 16.47
C GLY A 6 41.40 -31.30 17.40
N ILE A 7 40.31 -32.02 17.64
CA ILE A 7 39.27 -31.78 18.66
C ILE A 7 39.80 -32.13 20.05
N LEU A 8 39.45 -31.34 21.08
CA LEU A 8 39.43 -31.81 22.46
C LEU A 8 38.22 -31.25 23.21
N THR A 9 37.23 -32.11 23.43
CA THR A 9 36.07 -31.95 24.32
C THR A 9 36.48 -32.24 25.77
N LEU A 10 35.95 -31.48 26.74
CA LEU A 10 35.81 -31.98 28.11
C LEU A 10 34.50 -31.48 28.73
N LEU A 11 33.61 -32.43 28.97
CA LEU A 11 32.33 -32.33 29.68
C LEU A 11 32.57 -32.73 31.15
N SER A 12 32.01 -32.04 32.13
CA SER A 12 31.96 -32.51 33.52
C SER A 12 30.77 -31.92 34.28
N ILE A 13 29.84 -32.80 34.66
CA ILE A 13 28.67 -32.58 35.52
C ILE A 13 28.89 -33.37 36.83
N MET A 14 28.64 -32.77 37.99
CA MET A 14 28.12 -33.38 39.24
C MET A 14 27.55 -32.21 40.10
N LEU A 15 26.26 -32.08 40.37
CA LEU A 15 25.33 -32.78 41.29
C LEU A 15 25.45 -32.41 42.80
N LEU A 16 24.39 -31.72 43.27
CA LEU A 16 23.66 -31.69 44.56
C LEU A 16 24.35 -31.84 45.93
N ALA A 17 23.99 -30.94 46.87
CA ALA A 17 23.00 -31.14 47.95
C ALA A 17 23.13 -30.01 49.02
N ALA A 18 22.09 -29.21 49.26
CA ALA A 18 21.11 -29.31 50.35
C ALA A 18 21.59 -28.87 51.76
N CYS A 19 20.90 -27.86 52.31
CA CYS A 19 20.62 -27.58 53.72
C CYS A 19 19.71 -26.32 53.75
N SER A 20 18.72 -26.10 54.61
CA SER A 20 18.06 -26.88 55.67
C SER A 20 17.12 -25.91 56.41
N GLY A 21 15.92 -26.37 56.79
CA GLY A 21 15.04 -25.78 57.83
C GLY A 21 13.90 -24.92 57.29
N GLY A 22 12.61 -25.28 57.31
CA GLY A 22 11.83 -26.17 58.20
C GLY A 22 11.15 -25.32 59.30
N ASN A 23 9.85 -25.43 59.63
CA ASN A 23 8.80 -26.40 59.31
C ASN A 23 7.47 -25.97 59.99
N SER A 24 6.33 -26.46 59.47
CA SER A 24 5.04 -26.74 60.14
C SER A 24 4.09 -25.57 60.48
N THR A 25 2.76 -25.62 60.20
CA THR A 25 1.84 -26.77 60.02
C THR A 25 0.46 -26.32 59.47
N THR A 26 -0.11 -27.07 58.49
CA THR A 26 -1.51 -27.62 58.37
C THR A 26 -2.73 -26.87 58.93
N THR A 27 -3.94 -26.83 58.38
CA THR A 27 -4.65 -27.30 57.16
C THR A 27 -6.09 -26.73 57.21
N SER A 28 -6.73 -26.62 56.04
CA SER A 28 -8.18 -26.71 55.78
C SER A 28 -9.10 -25.48 55.92
N ASP A 29 -9.78 -25.25 54.79
CA ASP A 29 -11.19 -24.89 54.59
C ASP A 29 -11.59 -23.44 54.22
N THR A 30 -12.33 -23.41 53.10
CA THR A 30 -13.34 -22.44 52.64
C THR A 30 -12.88 -21.06 52.22
N SER A 31 -12.70 -20.88 50.90
CA SER A 31 -12.73 -19.59 50.23
C SER A 31 -14.09 -19.44 49.53
N ASP A 32 -15.00 -18.71 50.18
CA ASP A 32 -16.14 -18.06 49.54
C ASP A 32 -16.01 -16.55 49.77
N GLU A 33 -16.50 -15.80 48.78
CA GLU A 33 -16.70 -14.35 48.71
C GLU A 33 -15.45 -13.46 48.60
N SER A 34 -15.21 -12.90 47.42
CA SER A 34 -15.99 -11.71 46.99
C SER A 34 -15.50 -11.25 45.62
N ASP A 35 -16.34 -11.54 44.64
CA ASP A 35 -16.46 -10.81 43.39
C ASP A 35 -16.58 -9.31 43.71
N ASN A 36 -15.55 -8.56 43.33
CA ASN A 36 -15.63 -7.12 43.21
C ASN A 36 -15.06 -6.75 41.85
N GLY A 37 -15.90 -6.93 40.83
CA GLY A 37 -15.75 -6.32 39.53
C GLY A 37 -15.50 -4.82 39.67
N SER A 38 -14.24 -4.44 39.55
CA SER A 38 -13.84 -3.14 39.05
C SER A 38 -13.46 -3.37 37.60
N ALA A 39 -14.27 -2.82 36.69
CA ALA A 39 -13.89 -2.69 35.29
C ALA A 39 -12.49 -2.08 35.22
N ALA A 40 -11.51 -2.84 34.73
CA ALA A 40 -10.23 -2.28 34.35
C ALA A 40 -10.50 -1.50 33.06
N SER A 41 -10.57 -0.17 33.16
CA SER A 41 -10.46 0.71 32.01
C SER A 41 -9.17 0.36 31.27
N ALA A 42 -9.24 0.10 29.97
CA ALA A 42 -8.06 -0.10 29.16
C ALA A 42 -7.31 1.25 29.06
N GLU A 43 -6.33 1.49 29.93
CA GLU A 43 -5.62 2.79 30.00
C GLU A 43 -4.73 3.05 28.78
N ALA A 44 -4.35 2.03 28.02
CA ALA A 44 -3.50 2.19 26.84
C ALA A 44 -3.94 1.33 25.65
N ILE A 45 -3.94 1.91 24.46
CA ILE A 45 -4.02 1.19 23.19
C ILE A 45 -2.64 1.17 22.51
N THR A 46 -2.36 0.09 21.78
CA THR A 46 -1.11 -0.07 21.02
C THR A 46 -1.37 -0.06 19.52
N VAL A 47 -0.51 0.62 18.76
CA VAL A 47 -0.55 0.70 17.30
C VAL A 47 0.71 0.09 16.71
N TRP A 48 0.59 -0.72 15.66
CA TRP A 48 1.72 -1.14 14.82
C TRP A 48 1.63 -0.50 13.44
N ALA A 49 2.70 0.17 13.03
CA ALA A 49 2.82 0.75 11.68
C ALA A 49 4.28 0.75 11.23
N TRP A 50 4.49 1.03 9.94
CA TRP A 50 5.82 1.23 9.35
C TRP A 50 6.03 2.70 8.98
N ASP A 51 7.24 3.05 8.56
CA ASP A 51 7.64 4.39 8.10
C ASP A 51 7.51 5.50 9.18
N PRO A 52 8.64 5.90 9.81
CA PRO A 52 8.64 6.93 10.84
C PRO A 52 8.23 8.32 10.32
N ASN A 53 8.44 8.60 9.03
CA ASN A 53 8.17 9.90 8.44
C ASN A 53 6.75 10.01 7.87
N PHE A 54 6.12 8.88 7.55
CA PHE A 54 4.80 8.84 6.95
C PHE A 54 3.74 8.31 7.94
N ASN A 55 3.63 6.99 8.14
CA ASN A 55 2.48 6.45 8.88
C ASN A 55 2.59 6.68 10.39
N ILE A 56 3.79 6.57 10.96
CA ILE A 56 4.01 6.86 12.39
C ILE A 56 3.73 8.33 12.66
N LYS A 57 4.23 9.24 11.79
CA LYS A 57 3.98 10.67 11.91
C LYS A 57 2.49 10.99 11.79
N ALA A 58 1.76 10.34 10.88
CA ALA A 58 0.32 10.50 10.76
C ALA A 58 -0.43 10.05 12.02
N MET A 59 -0.02 8.93 12.62
CA MET A 59 -0.59 8.44 13.87
C MET A 59 -0.28 9.38 15.05
N GLU A 60 0.91 9.97 15.11
CA GLU A 60 1.24 10.98 16.13
C GLU A 60 0.42 12.27 15.97
N LEU A 61 0.16 12.72 14.74
CA LEU A 61 -0.77 13.84 14.50
C LEU A 61 -2.20 13.49 14.92
N ALA A 62 -2.65 12.25 14.68
CA ALA A 62 -3.95 11.79 15.13
C ALA A 62 -4.04 11.79 16.67
N LYS A 63 -2.97 11.38 17.36
CA LYS A 63 -2.87 11.48 18.83
C LYS A 63 -2.99 12.92 19.32
N GLU A 64 -2.31 13.87 18.66
CA GLU A 64 -2.38 15.29 19.00
C GLU A 64 -3.81 15.84 18.84
N VAL A 65 -4.49 15.49 17.76
CA VAL A 65 -5.90 15.89 17.52
C VAL A 65 -6.82 15.25 18.56
N TYR A 66 -6.66 13.96 18.84
CA TYR A 66 -7.51 13.24 19.78
C TYR A 66 -7.32 13.64 21.24
N ALA A 67 -6.16 14.17 21.62
CA ALA A 67 -5.92 14.64 22.98
C ALA A 67 -6.91 15.74 23.43
N ALA A 68 -7.53 16.45 22.48
CA ALA A 68 -8.63 17.38 22.77
C ALA A 68 -9.96 16.69 23.11
N GLU A 69 -10.17 15.47 22.61
CA GLU A 69 -11.36 14.65 22.85
C GLU A 69 -11.22 13.79 24.12
N ASN A 70 -10.06 13.14 24.28
CA ASN A 70 -9.75 12.31 25.43
C ASN A 70 -8.24 12.32 25.71
N SER A 71 -7.81 13.19 26.62
CA SER A 71 -6.41 13.31 27.05
C SER A 71 -5.90 12.16 27.92
N ASP A 72 -6.81 11.32 28.42
CA ASP A 72 -6.48 10.29 29.41
C ASP A 72 -6.15 8.93 28.76
N LEU A 73 -6.47 8.76 27.46
CA LEU A 73 -6.12 7.55 26.71
C LEU A 73 -4.64 7.57 26.30
N GLU A 74 -3.86 6.60 26.78
CA GLU A 74 -2.48 6.40 26.33
C GLU A 74 -2.46 5.68 24.97
N ILE A 75 -1.70 6.21 24.00
CA ILE A 75 -1.60 5.64 22.65
C ILE A 75 -0.13 5.37 22.33
N ASN A 76 0.22 4.09 22.31
CA ASN A 76 1.58 3.60 22.10
C ASN A 76 1.80 3.17 20.66
N VAL A 77 2.55 3.98 19.89
CA VAL A 77 2.84 3.69 18.48
C VAL A 77 4.19 2.98 18.37
N ASN A 78 4.18 1.76 17.84
CA ASN A 78 5.37 0.96 17.62
C ASN A 78 5.69 0.87 16.13
N GLU A 79 6.92 1.26 15.79
CA GLU A 79 7.49 1.12 14.46
C GLU A 79 7.99 -0.31 14.25
N PHE A 80 7.59 -0.90 13.12
CA PHE A 80 8.14 -2.15 12.59
C PHE A 80 8.31 -2.02 11.08
N ALA A 81 9.18 -2.84 10.49
CA ALA A 81 9.14 -3.02 9.04
C ALA A 81 7.81 -3.68 8.63
N GLN A 82 7.30 -3.38 7.44
CA GLN A 82 6.04 -3.93 6.94
C GLN A 82 6.06 -5.48 6.95
N ASP A 83 7.15 -6.08 6.48
CA ASP A 83 7.34 -7.54 6.49
C ASP A 83 7.31 -8.13 7.90
N ASP A 84 7.87 -7.42 8.88
CA ASP A 84 7.86 -7.85 10.28
C ASP A 84 6.43 -7.83 10.86
N ILE A 85 5.62 -6.80 10.52
CA ILE A 85 4.20 -6.74 10.91
C ILE A 85 3.46 -7.93 10.32
N ILE A 86 3.61 -8.17 9.02
CA ILE A 86 2.97 -9.29 8.31
C ILE A 86 3.36 -10.62 8.96
N GLN A 87 4.65 -10.84 9.23
CA GLN A 87 5.14 -12.07 9.85
C GLN A 87 4.57 -12.25 11.26
N LYS A 88 4.54 -11.19 12.08
CA LYS A 88 3.99 -11.22 13.44
C LYS A 88 2.50 -11.51 13.45
N LEU A 89 1.72 -10.84 12.59
CA LEU A 89 0.29 -11.10 12.44
C LEU A 89 0.05 -12.55 12.06
N ASN A 90 0.67 -13.04 10.99
CA ASN A 90 0.51 -14.43 10.55
C ASN A 90 0.85 -15.44 11.66
N THR A 91 1.95 -15.21 12.40
CA THR A 91 2.37 -16.11 13.48
C THR A 91 1.37 -16.11 14.64
N SER A 92 0.98 -14.93 15.12
CA SER A 92 0.09 -14.77 16.27
C SER A 92 -1.32 -15.26 15.95
N LEU A 93 -1.90 -14.80 14.83
CA LEU A 93 -3.27 -15.13 14.42
C LEU A 93 -3.42 -16.63 14.10
N SER A 94 -2.46 -17.24 13.39
CA SER A 94 -2.49 -18.69 13.12
C SER A 94 -2.37 -19.55 14.37
N SER A 95 -1.74 -19.03 15.43
CA SER A 95 -1.64 -19.72 16.72
C SER A 95 -2.84 -19.48 17.64
N GLY A 96 -3.76 -18.58 17.27
CA GLY A 96 -4.85 -18.11 18.13
C GLY A 96 -4.40 -17.28 19.33
N SER A 97 -3.14 -16.79 19.33
CA SER A 97 -2.59 -16.00 20.42
C SER A 97 -2.88 -14.52 20.22
N THR A 98 -3.61 -13.93 21.16
CA THR A 98 -3.82 -12.48 21.23
C THR A 98 -2.76 -11.75 22.07
N SER A 99 -1.91 -12.50 22.78
CA SER A 99 -0.87 -11.93 23.63
C SER A 99 0.17 -11.17 22.81
N GLY A 100 0.30 -9.87 23.09
CA GLY A 100 1.27 -8.99 22.43
C GLY A 100 0.85 -8.49 21.05
N LEU A 101 -0.38 -8.78 20.60
CA LEU A 101 -0.96 -8.11 19.44
C LEU A 101 -1.30 -6.64 19.77
N PRO A 102 -1.23 -5.73 18.78
CA PRO A 102 -1.67 -4.36 18.96
C PRO A 102 -3.20 -4.26 18.96
N ASN A 103 -3.74 -3.14 19.39
CA ASN A 103 -5.15 -2.82 19.19
C ASN A 103 -5.42 -2.38 17.76
N ILE A 104 -4.50 -1.60 17.19
CA ILE A 104 -4.58 -1.07 15.82
C ILE A 104 -3.37 -1.53 15.03
N VAL A 105 -3.58 -1.97 13.80
CA VAL A 105 -2.50 -2.30 12.88
C VAL A 105 -2.74 -1.64 11.53
N LEU A 106 -1.68 -1.07 10.96
CA LEU A 106 -1.70 -0.65 9.57
C LEU A 106 -1.56 -1.87 8.68
N ILE A 107 -2.43 -2.01 7.68
CA ILE A 107 -2.31 -3.05 6.66
C ILE A 107 -2.46 -2.40 5.29
N GLU A 108 -1.56 -2.75 4.39
CA GLU A 108 -1.64 -2.35 2.99
C GLU A 108 -2.88 -3.01 2.34
N ASP A 109 -3.64 -2.25 1.58
CA ASP A 109 -4.95 -2.70 1.09
C ASP A 109 -4.87 -3.97 0.23
N TYR A 110 -3.80 -4.14 -0.56
CA TYR A 110 -3.57 -5.33 -1.39
C TYR A 110 -3.43 -6.63 -0.57
N ARG A 111 -3.20 -6.52 0.75
CA ARG A 111 -3.04 -7.65 1.67
C ARG A 111 -4.22 -7.80 2.63
N ALA A 112 -5.08 -6.80 2.74
CA ALA A 112 -6.13 -6.75 3.75
C ALA A 112 -7.05 -7.97 3.70
N GLN A 113 -7.56 -8.31 2.51
CA GLN A 113 -8.46 -9.44 2.32
C GLN A 113 -7.84 -10.77 2.72
N SER A 114 -6.52 -10.95 2.51
CA SER A 114 -5.80 -12.15 2.96
C SER A 114 -5.88 -12.36 4.47
N PHE A 115 -5.84 -11.27 5.25
CA PHE A 115 -5.96 -11.35 6.71
C PHE A 115 -7.40 -11.51 7.17
N LEU A 116 -8.33 -10.71 6.63
CA LEU A 116 -9.73 -10.73 7.05
C LEU A 116 -10.37 -12.10 6.82
N GLN A 117 -10.12 -12.72 5.66
CA GLN A 117 -10.71 -14.01 5.31
C GLN A 117 -9.99 -15.20 5.98
N ALA A 118 -8.67 -15.14 6.15
CA ALA A 118 -7.93 -16.22 6.81
C ALA A 118 -8.16 -16.25 8.34
N TYR A 119 -8.51 -15.10 8.93
CA TYR A 119 -8.64 -14.92 10.38
C TYR A 119 -9.94 -14.17 10.76
N PRO A 120 -11.13 -14.68 10.42
CA PRO A 120 -12.40 -13.96 10.51
C PRO A 120 -12.78 -13.50 11.93
N ASP A 121 -12.27 -14.18 12.97
CA ASP A 121 -12.53 -13.82 14.38
C ASP A 121 -11.46 -12.90 15.00
N SER A 122 -10.45 -12.48 14.22
CA SER A 122 -9.29 -11.74 14.75
C SER A 122 -9.42 -10.23 14.63
N PHE A 123 -10.34 -9.74 13.79
CA PHE A 123 -10.56 -8.33 13.53
C PHE A 123 -11.90 -7.89 14.11
N HIS A 124 -11.90 -6.74 14.76
CA HIS A 124 -13.10 -6.15 15.32
C HIS A 124 -13.88 -5.42 14.21
N PRO A 125 -15.16 -5.73 13.99
CA PRO A 125 -15.98 -4.95 13.08
C PRO A 125 -16.15 -3.52 13.61
N ILE A 126 -15.86 -2.53 12.77
CA ILE A 126 -16.04 -1.10 13.06
C ILE A 126 -17.18 -0.48 12.24
N THR A 127 -18.09 -1.32 11.74
CA THR A 127 -19.26 -0.90 10.96
C THR A 127 -20.07 0.17 11.70
N ASN A 128 -20.40 1.26 11.01
CA ASN A 128 -21.09 2.45 11.54
C ASN A 128 -20.28 3.31 12.54
N ALA A 129 -18.99 3.01 12.77
CA ALA A 129 -18.13 3.90 13.57
C ALA A 129 -17.81 5.21 12.84
N TYR A 130 -17.86 5.19 11.50
CA TYR A 130 -17.68 6.36 10.62
C TYR A 130 -18.61 6.25 9.40
N ASN A 131 -18.74 7.34 8.64
CA ASN A 131 -19.51 7.35 7.40
C ASN A 131 -18.63 6.90 6.23
N THR A 132 -18.90 5.72 5.67
CA THR A 132 -18.13 5.17 4.53
C THR A 132 -18.26 6.00 3.26
N ASP A 133 -19.37 6.73 3.09
CA ASP A 133 -19.61 7.59 1.93
C ASP A 133 -18.72 8.84 1.92
N ASP A 134 -18.08 9.17 3.05
CA ASP A 134 -17.13 10.28 3.15
C ASP A 134 -15.72 9.87 2.67
N PHE A 135 -15.53 8.68 2.12
CA PHE A 135 -14.23 8.16 1.70
C PHE A 135 -14.21 7.75 0.22
N SER A 136 -13.03 7.80 -0.40
CA SER A 136 -12.84 7.36 -1.79
C SER A 136 -13.39 5.93 -1.98
N PRO A 137 -14.36 5.69 -2.89
CA PRO A 137 -15.10 4.42 -2.94
C PRO A 137 -14.23 3.17 -3.07
N TYR A 138 -13.15 3.26 -3.87
CA TYR A 138 -12.25 2.13 -4.12
C TYR A 138 -11.53 1.61 -2.86
N LYS A 139 -11.49 2.40 -1.77
CA LYS A 139 -10.87 2.04 -0.48
C LYS A 139 -11.80 1.27 0.45
N ILE A 140 -13.10 1.24 0.16
CA ILE A 140 -14.09 0.59 1.03
C ILE A 140 -14.11 -0.92 0.84
N ALA A 141 -13.98 -1.40 -0.39
CA ALA A 141 -13.95 -2.84 -0.65
C ALA A 141 -12.77 -3.57 0.06
N PRO A 142 -11.51 -3.08 0.03
CA PRO A 142 -10.41 -3.72 0.74
C PRO A 142 -10.59 -3.82 2.25
N THR A 143 -11.34 -2.89 2.85
CA THR A 143 -11.58 -2.82 4.30
C THR A 143 -12.83 -3.57 4.76
N SER A 144 -13.57 -4.18 3.85
CA SER A 144 -14.87 -4.81 4.14
C SER A 144 -14.89 -6.31 3.82
N LEU A 145 -15.67 -7.07 4.57
CA LEU A 145 -15.89 -8.51 4.36
C LEU A 145 -17.31 -8.87 4.84
N ASP A 146 -18.04 -9.67 4.05
CA ASP A 146 -19.39 -10.16 4.40
C ASP A 146 -20.41 -9.09 4.85
N GLY A 147 -20.27 -7.88 4.31
CA GLY A 147 -21.16 -6.75 4.61
C GLY A 147 -20.81 -5.96 5.88
N GLU A 148 -19.71 -6.31 6.54
CA GLU A 148 -19.13 -5.56 7.66
C GLU A 148 -17.85 -4.83 7.23
N ASN A 149 -17.54 -3.74 7.91
CA ASN A 149 -16.29 -3.00 7.73
C ASN A 149 -15.36 -3.26 8.92
N TYR A 150 -14.10 -3.56 8.64
CA TYR A 150 -13.08 -3.94 9.64
C TYR A 150 -11.90 -2.97 9.68
N GLY A 151 -11.83 -2.04 8.72
CA GLY A 151 -10.72 -1.11 8.60
C GLY A 151 -11.18 0.29 8.20
N LEU A 152 -10.51 1.29 8.74
CA LEU A 152 -10.73 2.69 8.42
C LEU A 152 -9.72 3.12 7.35
N PRO A 153 -10.17 3.54 6.15
CA PRO A 153 -9.27 4.00 5.10
C PRO A 153 -8.34 5.13 5.55
N PHE A 154 -7.05 5.00 5.23
CA PHE A 154 -6.07 6.01 5.59
C PHE A 154 -5.55 6.74 4.35
N ASP A 155 -4.40 6.31 3.82
CA ASP A 155 -3.69 6.96 2.75
C ASP A 155 -4.08 6.38 1.39
N THR A 156 -3.83 7.16 0.35
CA THR A 156 -4.05 6.78 -1.04
C THR A 156 -2.72 6.69 -1.76
N GLY A 157 -2.61 5.71 -2.65
CA GLY A 157 -1.58 5.67 -3.68
C GLY A 157 -2.10 6.16 -5.02
N VAL A 158 -3.10 7.07 -5.06
CA VAL A 158 -3.67 7.61 -6.30
C VAL A 158 -2.53 8.00 -7.22
N ALA A 159 -2.53 7.37 -8.39
CA ALA A 159 -1.43 7.48 -9.30
C ALA A 159 -1.68 8.60 -10.29
N GLY A 160 -0.59 9.29 -10.61
CA GLY A 160 -0.55 10.28 -11.66
C GLY A 160 0.64 9.99 -12.56
N LEU A 161 0.65 10.66 -13.71
CA LEU A 161 1.80 10.70 -14.57
C LEU A 161 2.55 12.00 -14.32
N TYR A 162 3.65 11.93 -13.57
CA TYR A 162 4.55 13.06 -13.41
C TYR A 162 5.32 13.23 -14.71
N VAL A 163 5.28 14.41 -15.33
CA VAL A 163 5.89 14.65 -16.65
C VAL A 163 6.83 15.84 -16.63
N ARG A 164 7.92 15.73 -17.40
CA ARG A 164 8.87 16.82 -17.65
C ARG A 164 8.33 17.74 -18.72
N THR A 165 7.82 18.90 -18.31
CA THR A 165 7.25 19.91 -19.21
C THR A 165 8.28 20.37 -20.24
N ASP A 166 9.54 20.56 -19.83
CA ASP A 166 10.61 21.01 -20.71
C ASP A 166 11.02 19.97 -21.77
N TYR A 167 10.90 18.67 -21.46
CA TYR A 167 11.16 17.60 -22.45
C TYR A 167 9.99 17.42 -23.42
N LEU A 168 8.76 17.57 -22.94
CA LEU A 168 7.57 17.58 -23.81
C LEU A 168 7.62 18.77 -24.78
N GLU A 169 7.96 19.97 -24.29
CA GLU A 169 8.08 21.18 -25.13
C GLU A 169 9.16 21.04 -26.22
N GLU A 170 10.31 20.44 -25.90
CA GLU A 170 11.37 20.17 -26.88
C GLU A 170 10.90 19.19 -27.98
N ALA A 171 10.02 18.27 -27.63
CA ALA A 171 9.37 17.34 -28.56
C ALA A 171 8.16 17.92 -29.29
N GLY A 172 7.75 19.16 -28.97
CA GLY A 172 6.62 19.84 -29.61
C GLY A 172 5.26 19.58 -28.97
N TYR A 173 5.23 19.04 -27.75
CA TYR A 173 4.02 18.77 -26.97
C TYR A 173 3.84 19.76 -25.83
N SER A 174 2.59 19.91 -25.40
CA SER A 174 2.19 20.65 -24.21
C SER A 174 1.57 19.69 -23.17
N ILE A 175 1.30 20.21 -21.97
CA ILE A 175 0.58 19.45 -20.94
C ILE A 175 -0.85 19.10 -21.37
N GLU A 176 -1.48 19.92 -22.20
CA GLU A 176 -2.82 19.65 -22.73
C GLU A 176 -2.83 18.39 -23.60
N ASP A 177 -1.75 18.14 -24.34
CA ASP A 177 -1.62 16.95 -25.19
C ASP A 177 -1.42 15.66 -24.38
N MET A 178 -1.17 15.77 -23.07
CA MET A 178 -1.06 14.63 -22.15
C MET A 178 -2.37 14.37 -21.37
N GLN A 179 -3.41 15.19 -21.56
CA GLN A 179 -4.68 15.04 -20.86
C GLN A 179 -5.55 13.97 -21.53
N GLY A 180 -6.04 13.02 -20.74
CA GLY A 180 -7.03 12.03 -21.21
C GLY A 180 -6.50 11.04 -22.26
N ILE A 181 -5.18 10.89 -22.37
CA ILE A 181 -4.56 10.00 -23.36
C ILE A 181 -4.69 8.53 -23.00
N ASP A 182 -4.52 7.66 -23.99
CA ASP A 182 -4.28 6.23 -23.78
C ASP A 182 -2.78 5.85 -23.85
N TRP A 183 -2.46 4.59 -23.54
CA TRP A 183 -1.08 4.12 -23.62
C TRP A 183 -0.49 4.06 -25.04
N ASN A 184 -1.30 4.01 -26.11
CA ASN A 184 -0.78 4.08 -27.48
C ASN A 184 -0.32 5.51 -27.81
N GLU A 185 -1.11 6.51 -27.42
CA GLU A 185 -0.77 7.92 -27.54
C GLU A 185 0.47 8.24 -26.69
N TYR A 186 0.52 7.73 -25.45
CA TYR A 186 1.71 7.82 -24.61
C TYR A 186 2.96 7.25 -25.29
N ILE A 187 2.87 6.07 -25.93
CA ILE A 187 3.99 5.45 -26.66
C ILE A 187 4.39 6.29 -27.88
N ALA A 188 3.44 6.91 -28.58
CA ALA A 188 3.76 7.80 -29.69
C ALA A 188 4.54 9.04 -29.20
N ILE A 189 4.07 9.69 -28.14
CA ILE A 189 4.75 10.83 -27.50
C ILE A 189 6.13 10.41 -26.98
N ALA A 190 6.24 9.21 -26.38
CA ALA A 190 7.51 8.66 -25.92
C ALA A 190 8.57 8.55 -27.02
N LYS A 191 8.17 8.16 -28.23
CA LYS A 191 9.06 8.09 -29.40
C LYS A 191 9.57 9.46 -29.79
N ASP A 192 8.67 10.44 -29.86
CA ASP A 192 8.99 11.80 -30.28
C ASP A 192 9.86 12.51 -29.22
N VAL A 193 9.57 12.32 -27.93
CA VAL A 193 10.41 12.78 -26.81
C VAL A 193 11.81 12.17 -26.91
N LYS A 194 11.91 10.88 -27.16
CA LYS A 194 13.22 10.22 -27.29
C LYS A 194 14.00 10.73 -28.50
N GLU A 195 13.34 10.95 -29.63
CA GLU A 195 13.97 11.51 -30.84
C GLU A 195 14.48 12.95 -30.60
N ALA A 196 13.67 13.80 -29.96
CA ALA A 196 14.01 15.20 -29.74
C ALA A 196 15.08 15.39 -28.65
N THR A 197 14.97 14.66 -27.54
CA THR A 197 15.73 14.93 -26.31
C THR A 197 16.84 13.89 -26.03
N GLY A 198 16.75 12.71 -26.65
CA GLY A 198 17.57 11.54 -26.32
C GLY A 198 17.25 10.90 -24.96
N LYS A 199 16.16 11.31 -24.28
CA LYS A 199 15.72 10.78 -23.00
C LYS A 199 14.74 9.62 -23.18
N HIS A 200 14.77 8.67 -22.25
CA HIS A 200 13.72 7.65 -22.17
C HIS A 200 12.43 8.28 -21.65
N MET A 201 11.28 7.68 -21.93
CA MET A 201 10.01 8.21 -21.45
C MET A 201 9.82 7.91 -19.96
N LEU A 202 10.13 6.69 -19.52
CA LEU A 202 10.06 6.27 -18.12
C LEU A 202 11.20 5.30 -17.78
N SER A 203 11.28 4.86 -16.52
CA SER A 203 12.13 3.74 -16.10
C SER A 203 11.29 2.51 -15.79
N ILE A 204 11.82 1.32 -16.06
CA ILE A 204 11.15 0.03 -15.80
C ILE A 204 12.14 -0.96 -15.18
N ASP A 205 11.74 -1.58 -14.07
CA ASP A 205 12.30 -2.88 -13.65
C ASP A 205 11.46 -3.97 -14.31
N PRO A 206 12.05 -4.83 -15.16
CA PRO A 206 11.31 -5.87 -15.85
C PRO A 206 10.75 -6.96 -14.90
N ASN A 207 11.13 -6.97 -13.63
CA ASN A 207 10.62 -7.88 -12.60
C ASN A 207 9.59 -7.23 -11.66
N ASP A 208 9.20 -5.98 -11.91
CA ASP A 208 8.17 -5.27 -11.16
C ASP A 208 6.98 -4.97 -12.08
N LEU A 209 5.80 -5.49 -11.72
CA LEU A 209 4.57 -5.34 -12.51
C LEU A 209 3.61 -4.28 -11.94
N GLY A 210 4.07 -3.40 -11.04
CA GLY A 210 3.26 -2.30 -10.51
C GLY A 210 2.69 -1.40 -11.61
N LEU A 211 3.41 -1.20 -12.71
CA LEU A 211 2.91 -0.45 -13.88
C LEU A 211 1.74 -1.19 -14.57
N VAL A 212 1.88 -2.49 -14.80
CA VAL A 212 0.80 -3.33 -15.37
C VAL A 212 -0.39 -3.37 -14.43
N ARG A 213 -0.15 -3.48 -13.11
CA ARG A 213 -1.19 -3.43 -12.08
C ARG A 213 -2.02 -2.15 -12.13
N MET A 214 -1.36 -1.00 -12.27
CA MET A 214 -2.05 0.27 -12.44
C MET A 214 -2.86 0.30 -13.75
N MET A 215 -2.29 -0.21 -14.85
CA MET A 215 -2.98 -0.27 -16.15
C MET A 215 -4.27 -1.10 -16.07
N ILE A 216 -4.24 -2.30 -15.50
CA ILE A 216 -5.43 -3.16 -15.43
C ILE A 216 -6.51 -2.55 -14.52
N GLN A 217 -6.13 -1.85 -13.45
CA GLN A 217 -7.09 -1.25 -12.54
C GLN A 217 -7.90 -0.14 -13.24
N THR A 218 -7.33 0.56 -14.22
CA THR A 218 -8.08 1.55 -15.01
C THR A 218 -9.34 0.96 -15.67
N THR A 219 -9.37 -0.35 -15.93
CA THR A 219 -10.52 -1.02 -16.57
C THR A 219 -11.48 -1.65 -15.56
N GLY A 220 -11.20 -1.56 -14.26
CA GLY A 220 -11.90 -2.32 -13.22
C GLY A 220 -11.62 -3.83 -13.24
N SER A 221 -10.64 -4.30 -14.02
CA SER A 221 -10.22 -5.70 -14.01
C SER A 221 -9.16 -5.94 -12.93
N TRP A 222 -9.08 -7.18 -12.43
CA TRP A 222 -8.05 -7.59 -11.47
C TRP A 222 -7.62 -9.05 -11.68
N TYR A 223 -6.74 -9.52 -10.79
CA TYR A 223 -6.12 -10.84 -10.82
C TYR A 223 -7.02 -11.99 -10.36
N VAL A 224 -8.16 -11.68 -9.74
CA VAL A 224 -9.12 -12.67 -9.23
C VAL A 224 -10.53 -12.35 -9.71
N GLU A 225 -11.38 -13.36 -9.68
CA GLU A 225 -12.82 -13.23 -9.93
C GLU A 225 -13.54 -12.52 -8.75
N GLU A 226 -14.85 -12.31 -8.89
CA GLU A 226 -15.69 -11.68 -7.87
C GLU A 226 -15.62 -12.37 -6.49
N ASP A 227 -15.33 -13.68 -6.45
CA ASP A 227 -15.19 -14.43 -5.20
C ASP A 227 -13.92 -14.11 -4.40
N GLY A 228 -12.99 -13.32 -4.96
CA GLY A 228 -11.76 -12.88 -4.31
C GLY A 228 -10.66 -13.95 -4.18
N SER A 229 -10.85 -15.15 -4.74
CA SER A 229 -9.95 -16.30 -4.56
C SER A 229 -9.65 -17.05 -5.86
N THR A 230 -10.60 -17.16 -6.78
CA THR A 230 -10.41 -17.82 -8.08
C THR A 230 -9.53 -16.92 -8.97
N PRO A 231 -8.37 -17.40 -9.46
CA PRO A 231 -7.52 -16.60 -10.35
C PRO A 231 -8.24 -16.26 -11.67
N ASN A 232 -8.15 -15.00 -12.08
CA ASN A 232 -8.66 -14.47 -13.34
C ASN A 232 -7.48 -13.94 -14.20
N ILE A 233 -6.70 -14.89 -14.74
CA ILE A 233 -5.47 -14.59 -15.48
C ILE A 233 -5.62 -14.96 -16.96
N ALA A 234 -5.93 -16.22 -17.27
CA ALA A 234 -6.06 -16.66 -18.66
C ALA A 234 -7.35 -16.11 -19.28
N GLY A 235 -7.24 -15.45 -20.43
CA GLY A 235 -8.38 -14.80 -21.09
C GLY A 235 -8.76 -13.44 -20.49
N ASN A 236 -8.01 -12.93 -19.51
CA ASN A 236 -8.18 -11.57 -19.00
C ASN A 236 -7.52 -10.58 -19.99
N GLU A 237 -8.34 -10.00 -20.86
CA GLU A 237 -7.87 -9.09 -21.93
C GLU A 237 -7.11 -7.87 -21.37
N ALA A 238 -7.41 -7.41 -20.14
CA ALA A 238 -6.73 -6.27 -19.54
C ALA A 238 -5.28 -6.60 -19.18
N ILE A 239 -5.02 -7.81 -18.66
CA ILE A 239 -3.65 -8.28 -18.38
C ILE A 239 -2.85 -8.41 -19.67
N GLU A 240 -3.46 -8.97 -20.72
CA GLU A 240 -2.83 -9.09 -22.04
C GLU A 240 -2.45 -7.72 -22.62
N ALA A 241 -3.37 -6.77 -22.62
CA ALA A 241 -3.11 -5.41 -23.09
C ALA A 241 -2.04 -4.69 -22.25
N GLY A 242 -2.05 -4.85 -20.93
CA GLY A 242 -1.00 -4.32 -20.06
C GLY A 242 0.38 -4.92 -20.35
N PHE A 243 0.44 -6.23 -20.59
CA PHE A 243 1.66 -6.93 -21.00
C PHE A 243 2.20 -6.43 -22.34
N ASP A 244 1.31 -6.14 -23.30
CA ASP A 244 1.68 -5.60 -24.61
C ASP A 244 2.27 -4.19 -24.51
N VAL A 245 1.65 -3.31 -23.71
CA VAL A 245 2.19 -1.98 -23.45
C VAL A 245 3.56 -2.08 -22.77
N PHE A 246 3.68 -2.88 -21.70
CA PHE A 246 4.92 -3.08 -20.96
C PHE A 246 6.05 -3.62 -21.86
N LYS A 247 5.75 -4.63 -22.68
CA LYS A 247 6.70 -5.17 -23.66
C LYS A 247 7.09 -4.15 -24.72
N THR A 248 6.15 -3.36 -25.21
CA THR A 248 6.43 -2.34 -26.23
C THR A 248 7.40 -1.29 -25.68
N LEU A 249 7.15 -0.77 -24.47
CA LEU A 249 8.02 0.19 -23.80
C LEU A 249 9.46 -0.32 -23.65
N ILE A 250 9.64 -1.60 -23.33
CA ILE A 250 10.97 -2.23 -23.21
C ILE A 250 11.59 -2.46 -24.59
N THR A 251 10.87 -3.11 -25.51
CA THR A 251 11.43 -3.63 -26.77
C THR A 251 11.68 -2.54 -27.82
N GLU A 252 10.96 -1.41 -27.73
CA GLU A 252 11.23 -0.22 -28.51
C GLU A 252 12.24 0.74 -27.83
N ASP A 253 12.85 0.31 -26.72
CA ASP A 253 13.84 1.08 -25.94
C ASP A 253 13.26 2.43 -25.46
N LEU A 254 11.97 2.51 -25.13
CA LEU A 254 11.33 3.72 -24.61
C LEU A 254 11.45 3.81 -23.08
N ALA A 255 11.77 2.70 -22.42
CA ALA A 255 12.01 2.63 -20.99
C ALA A 255 13.50 2.47 -20.64
N LYS A 256 13.97 3.23 -19.65
CA LYS A 256 15.29 3.06 -19.04
C LYS A 256 15.25 1.83 -18.11
N PRO A 257 16.11 0.81 -18.30
CA PRO A 257 16.15 -0.33 -17.40
C PRO A 257 16.70 0.07 -16.03
N ILE A 258 16.04 -0.40 -14.98
CA ILE A 258 16.44 -0.29 -13.58
C ILE A 258 16.23 -1.64 -12.89
N SER A 259 16.71 -1.81 -11.64
CA SER A 259 16.56 -3.08 -10.91
C SER A 259 16.24 -2.92 -9.42
N ASP A 260 16.07 -1.69 -8.95
CA ASP A 260 15.81 -1.40 -7.54
C ASP A 260 15.29 0.02 -7.34
N TRP A 261 14.83 0.28 -6.11
CA TRP A 261 14.33 1.57 -5.65
C TRP A 261 15.32 2.73 -5.83
N SER A 262 16.61 2.50 -5.56
CA SER A 262 17.61 3.57 -5.65
C SER A 262 17.83 3.99 -7.11
N GLN A 263 17.79 3.03 -8.04
CA GLN A 263 17.88 3.28 -9.47
C GLN A 263 16.60 3.95 -10.01
N PHE A 264 15.43 3.61 -9.48
CA PHE A 264 14.17 4.30 -9.79
C PHE A 264 14.27 5.79 -9.46
N LEU A 265 14.65 6.12 -8.22
CA LEU A 265 14.86 7.51 -7.78
C LEU A 265 15.90 8.23 -8.64
N ALA A 266 17.04 7.57 -8.86
CA ALA A 266 18.12 8.15 -9.65
C ALA A 266 17.71 8.46 -11.10
N ALA A 267 16.82 7.67 -11.71
CA ALA A 267 16.40 7.86 -13.10
C ALA A 267 15.77 9.24 -13.32
N PHE A 268 14.82 9.65 -12.48
CA PHE A 268 14.18 10.96 -12.63
C PHE A 268 14.98 12.10 -12.00
N ASN A 269 15.69 11.88 -10.88
CA ASN A 269 16.52 12.94 -10.29
C ASN A 269 17.71 13.32 -11.19
N ASN A 270 18.27 12.38 -11.96
CA ASN A 270 19.30 12.68 -12.95
C ASN A 270 18.73 13.25 -14.27
N GLY A 271 17.39 13.32 -14.40
CA GLY A 271 16.73 13.73 -15.63
C GLY A 271 16.96 12.76 -16.79
N ASP A 272 17.06 11.46 -16.52
CA ASP A 272 17.22 10.43 -17.55
C ASP A 272 15.89 10.03 -18.20
N VAL A 273 14.78 10.30 -17.51
CA VAL A 273 13.42 9.97 -17.95
C VAL A 273 12.54 11.22 -18.04
N ALA A 274 11.58 11.21 -18.96
CA ALA A 274 10.64 12.31 -19.17
C ALA A 274 9.35 12.21 -18.36
N SER A 275 9.08 11.06 -17.75
CA SER A 275 7.91 10.86 -16.92
C SER A 275 8.08 9.75 -15.89
N VAL A 276 7.22 9.76 -14.87
CA VAL A 276 7.21 8.80 -13.77
C VAL A 276 5.75 8.43 -13.46
N PRO A 277 5.20 7.33 -14.01
CA PRO A 277 3.86 6.85 -13.66
C PRO A 277 3.89 6.12 -12.32
N THR A 278 3.35 6.71 -11.25
CA THR A 278 3.32 6.09 -9.91
C THR A 278 2.37 6.81 -8.94
N GLY A 279 2.19 6.25 -7.75
CA GLY A 279 1.39 6.82 -6.68
C GLY A 279 1.92 8.16 -6.16
N ASN A 280 1.01 9.02 -5.71
CA ASN A 280 1.29 10.39 -5.26
C ASN A 280 2.35 10.52 -4.15
N TRP A 281 2.55 9.48 -3.34
CA TRP A 281 3.58 9.38 -2.30
C TRP A 281 5.01 9.59 -2.83
N ILE A 282 5.24 9.51 -4.16
CA ILE A 282 6.54 9.83 -4.76
C ILE A 282 6.87 11.32 -4.76
N THR A 283 5.89 12.21 -4.59
CA THR A 283 6.02 13.66 -4.76
C THR A 283 7.25 14.26 -4.08
N PRO A 284 7.56 13.96 -2.80
CA PRO A 284 8.75 14.49 -2.14
C PRO A 284 10.06 14.09 -2.82
N SER A 285 10.10 12.89 -3.42
CA SER A 285 11.29 12.37 -4.13
C SER A 285 11.48 13.05 -5.48
N ILE A 286 10.40 13.30 -6.23
CA ILE A 286 10.44 14.12 -7.46
C ILE A 286 11.01 15.52 -7.15
N LYS A 287 10.58 16.11 -6.04
CA LYS A 287 11.02 17.43 -5.56
C LYS A 287 12.47 17.47 -5.03
N ALA A 288 13.12 16.32 -4.85
CA ALA A 288 14.45 16.24 -4.24
C ALA A 288 15.54 16.91 -5.07
N GLU A 289 15.41 16.92 -6.41
CA GLU A 289 16.32 17.65 -7.29
C GLU A 289 15.82 19.07 -7.52
N ALA A 290 16.21 20.00 -6.64
CA ALA A 290 15.73 21.38 -6.63
C ALA A 290 15.95 22.14 -7.95
N SER A 291 16.95 21.78 -8.76
CA SER A 291 17.19 22.42 -10.07
C SER A 291 16.15 22.08 -11.15
N GLN A 292 15.26 21.13 -10.86
CA GLN A 292 14.14 20.75 -11.71
C GLN A 292 12.83 21.49 -11.36
N SER A 293 12.81 22.36 -10.35
CA SER A 293 11.64 23.19 -10.01
C SER A 293 11.12 23.97 -11.22
N GLY A 294 9.81 23.94 -11.43
CA GLY A 294 9.11 24.56 -12.54
C GLY A 294 9.18 23.79 -13.87
N LYS A 295 9.79 22.60 -13.89
CA LYS A 295 9.95 21.76 -15.09
C LYS A 295 9.13 20.47 -15.03
N TRP A 296 8.25 20.37 -14.05
CA TRP A 296 7.38 19.22 -13.87
C TRP A 296 5.92 19.67 -13.85
N ALA A 297 5.05 18.76 -14.27
CA ALA A 297 3.61 18.80 -14.00
C ALA A 297 3.15 17.39 -13.66
N VAL A 298 1.94 17.27 -13.12
CA VAL A 298 1.26 15.99 -12.95
C VAL A 298 0.04 15.98 -13.86
N VAL A 299 -0.17 14.89 -14.60
CA VAL A 299 -1.35 14.71 -15.44
C VAL A 299 -2.05 13.38 -15.10
N PRO A 300 -3.32 13.20 -15.51
CA PRO A 300 -4.03 11.95 -15.29
C PRO A 300 -3.27 10.74 -15.84
N PHE A 301 -3.49 9.57 -15.24
CA PHE A 301 -2.84 8.35 -15.69
C PHE A 301 -3.38 7.92 -17.07
N PRO A 302 -2.58 7.38 -18.01
CA PRO A 302 -3.11 6.96 -19.31
C PRO A 302 -4.09 5.79 -19.18
N SER A 303 -5.20 5.85 -19.92
CA SER A 303 -6.18 4.75 -19.98
C SER A 303 -5.62 3.58 -20.80
N LEU A 304 -6.11 2.38 -20.53
CA LEU A 304 -5.69 1.17 -21.23
C LEU A 304 -6.38 1.07 -22.61
N PRO A 305 -5.62 0.94 -23.70
CA PRO A 305 -6.18 0.96 -25.04
C PRO A 305 -7.05 -0.26 -25.31
N GLY A 306 -8.15 -0.05 -26.04
CA GLY A 306 -9.10 -1.12 -26.39
C GLY A 306 -10.22 -1.35 -25.36
N PHE A 307 -10.23 -0.60 -24.25
CA PHE A 307 -11.24 -0.71 -23.20
C PHE A 307 -12.07 0.58 -23.12
N PRO A 308 -13.31 0.60 -23.63
CA PRO A 308 -14.16 1.80 -23.62
C PRO A 308 -14.47 2.33 -22.21
N ASP A 309 -14.47 1.45 -21.21
CA ASP A 309 -14.73 1.78 -19.82
C ASP A 309 -13.44 2.05 -19.02
N SER A 310 -12.28 2.02 -19.68
CA SER A 310 -11.02 2.38 -19.03
C SER A 310 -10.96 3.88 -18.75
N VAL A 311 -10.64 4.24 -17.51
CA VAL A 311 -10.57 5.63 -17.04
C VAL A 311 -9.12 6.10 -16.88
N ASN A 312 -8.91 7.41 -16.79
CA ASN A 312 -7.60 8.02 -16.58
C ASN A 312 -7.21 8.16 -15.09
N ALA A 313 -7.67 7.22 -14.26
CA ALA A 313 -7.47 7.20 -12.83
C ALA A 313 -7.14 5.78 -12.35
N THR A 314 -6.15 5.66 -11.46
CA THR A 314 -5.70 4.37 -10.90
C THR A 314 -4.97 4.57 -9.57
N ASN A 315 -4.57 3.49 -8.92
CA ASN A 315 -3.92 3.51 -7.61
C ASN A 315 -2.74 2.54 -7.54
N LEU A 316 -1.67 2.96 -6.86
CA LEU A 316 -0.51 2.15 -6.53
C LEU A 316 -0.17 2.25 -5.04
N GLY A 317 -0.60 1.26 -4.27
CA GLY A 317 -0.36 1.18 -2.82
C GLY A 317 -1.52 1.74 -2.00
N GLY A 318 -1.22 2.37 -0.88
CA GLY A 318 -2.22 2.82 0.08
C GLY A 318 -2.57 1.74 1.11
N SER A 319 -2.88 2.20 2.31
CA SER A 319 -3.11 1.37 3.48
C SER A 319 -4.32 1.84 4.26
N SER A 320 -4.78 1.01 5.17
CA SER A 320 -5.91 1.29 6.05
C SER A 320 -5.61 0.82 7.47
N TRP A 321 -6.26 1.42 8.45
CA TRP A 321 -6.11 1.08 9.87
C TRP A 321 -7.12 0.02 10.26
N TYR A 322 -6.67 -1.11 10.79
CA TYR A 322 -7.52 -2.21 11.21
C TYR A 322 -7.49 -2.38 12.72
N VAL A 323 -8.64 -2.69 13.32
CA VAL A 323 -8.76 -2.94 14.75
C VAL A 323 -8.78 -4.44 15.00
N LEU A 324 -7.91 -4.94 15.89
CA LEU A 324 -7.91 -6.35 16.30
C LEU A 324 -8.94 -6.59 17.41
N ASP A 325 -9.59 -7.76 17.41
CA ASP A 325 -10.64 -8.12 18.37
C ASP A 325 -10.07 -8.53 19.74
N ILE A 326 -9.45 -7.56 20.43
CA ILE A 326 -8.82 -7.73 21.74
C ILE A 326 -9.28 -6.65 22.74
N ALA A 327 -8.89 -6.77 24.01
CA ALA A 327 -9.21 -5.76 25.02
C ALA A 327 -8.66 -4.37 24.61
N GLY A 328 -9.48 -3.33 24.69
CA GLY A 328 -9.16 -1.97 24.21
C GLY A 328 -9.66 -1.66 22.79
N LYS A 329 -10.35 -2.59 22.13
CA LYS A 329 -10.89 -2.42 20.77
C LYS A 329 -11.93 -1.31 20.62
N GLU A 330 -12.74 -1.08 21.65
CA GLU A 330 -13.77 -0.02 21.63
C GLU A 330 -13.10 1.36 21.70
N GLU A 331 -12.09 1.53 22.57
CA GLU A 331 -11.29 2.74 22.66
C GLU A 331 -10.46 2.99 21.39
N ALA A 332 -9.92 1.93 20.78
CA ALA A 332 -9.23 2.01 19.49
C ALA A 332 -10.17 2.44 18.36
N THR A 333 -11.40 1.91 18.34
CA THR A 333 -12.42 2.26 17.35
C THR A 333 -12.86 3.72 17.51
N ASP A 334 -13.13 4.16 18.74
CA ASP A 334 -13.48 5.56 19.03
C ASP A 334 -12.36 6.53 18.64
N PHE A 335 -11.10 6.17 18.94
CA PHE A 335 -9.93 6.92 18.54
C PHE A 335 -9.84 7.08 17.02
N LEU A 336 -9.94 5.99 16.26
CA LEU A 336 -9.89 6.02 14.79
C LEU A 336 -11.06 6.83 14.22
N ALA A 337 -12.28 6.61 14.70
CA ALA A 337 -13.49 7.30 14.23
C ALA A 337 -13.42 8.83 14.41
N LYS A 338 -12.95 9.30 15.58
CA LYS A 338 -12.82 10.74 15.90
C LYS A 338 -11.61 11.41 15.28
N THR A 339 -10.69 10.64 14.70
CA THR A 339 -9.50 11.15 14.02
C THR A 339 -9.61 10.90 12.52
N PHE A 340 -9.09 9.77 12.04
CA PHE A 340 -9.10 9.40 10.63
C PHE A 340 -10.53 9.33 10.06
N GLY A 341 -11.52 8.95 10.87
CA GLY A 341 -12.92 8.80 10.44
C GLY A 341 -13.68 10.10 10.17
N SER A 342 -13.18 11.26 10.61
CA SER A 342 -13.99 12.49 10.64
C SER A 342 -13.23 13.83 10.69
N SER A 343 -11.92 13.84 10.93
CA SER A 343 -11.18 15.07 11.19
C SER A 343 -10.62 15.70 9.91
N THR A 344 -11.28 16.72 9.38
CA THR A 344 -10.73 17.51 8.26
C THR A 344 -9.40 18.16 8.61
N GLU A 345 -9.22 18.67 9.84
CA GLU A 345 -7.95 19.24 10.32
C GLU A 345 -6.79 18.26 10.19
N LEU A 346 -7.01 17.00 10.57
CA LEU A 346 -5.97 15.97 10.50
C LEU A 346 -5.50 15.72 9.05
N TYR A 347 -6.44 15.62 8.11
CA TYR A 347 -6.11 15.39 6.69
C TYR A 347 -5.42 16.61 6.05
N GLN A 348 -5.77 17.83 6.48
CA GLN A 348 -5.03 19.03 6.09
C GLN A 348 -3.58 18.97 6.57
N LYS A 349 -3.33 18.54 7.81
CA LYS A 349 -1.97 18.36 8.34
C LYS A 349 -1.19 17.25 7.65
N PHE A 350 -1.84 16.20 7.15
CA PHE A 350 -1.15 15.17 6.35
C PHE A 350 -0.49 15.79 5.12
N ILE A 351 -1.17 16.70 4.43
CA ILE A 351 -0.59 17.40 3.28
C ILE A 351 0.53 18.34 3.74
N THR A 352 0.28 19.20 4.72
CA THR A 352 1.24 20.26 5.07
C THR A 352 2.49 19.77 5.78
N ASP A 353 2.37 18.73 6.62
CA ASP A 353 3.43 18.33 7.55
C ASP A 353 4.14 17.04 7.11
N ILE A 354 3.48 16.22 6.27
CA ILE A 354 3.99 14.92 5.81
C ILE A 354 4.16 14.89 4.28
N GLY A 355 3.34 15.65 3.54
CA GLY A 355 3.19 15.50 2.09
C GLY A 355 2.39 14.25 1.71
N ALA A 356 1.62 13.70 2.66
CA ALA A 356 0.76 12.55 2.48
C ALA A 356 -0.66 12.99 2.12
N MET A 357 -1.33 12.19 1.30
CA MET A 357 -2.73 12.38 0.98
C MET A 357 -3.55 11.26 1.61
N GLY A 358 -4.59 11.65 2.32
CA GLY A 358 -5.57 10.71 2.82
C GLY A 358 -6.80 10.59 1.91
N THR A 359 -7.68 9.65 2.24
CA THR A 359 -8.85 9.24 1.46
C THR A 359 -10.19 9.80 1.97
N TYR A 360 -10.17 10.69 2.96
CA TYR A 360 -11.37 11.33 3.51
C TYR A 360 -11.77 12.54 2.64
N LEU A 361 -12.82 12.37 1.84
CA LEU A 361 -13.27 13.30 0.81
C LEU A 361 -13.62 14.69 1.35
N PRO A 362 -14.29 14.86 2.53
CA PRO A 362 -14.62 16.18 3.04
C PRO A 362 -13.40 17.06 3.34
N ALA A 363 -12.20 16.50 3.48
CA ALA A 363 -10.99 17.29 3.68
C ALA A 363 -10.52 18.03 2.42
N SER A 364 -10.92 17.58 1.23
CA SER A 364 -10.44 18.11 -0.06
C SER A 364 -10.85 19.57 -0.32
N GLU A 365 -11.90 20.04 0.35
CA GLU A 365 -12.39 21.42 0.23
C GLU A 365 -11.51 22.46 0.94
N GLY A 366 -10.64 22.04 1.86
CA GLY A 366 -9.83 22.98 2.65
C GLY A 366 -8.49 23.33 2.00
N ASP A 367 -7.90 24.44 2.48
CA ASP A 367 -6.83 25.17 1.82
C ASP A 367 -5.59 24.34 1.41
N ALA A 368 -5.17 23.33 2.18
CA ALA A 368 -3.96 22.56 1.87
C ALA A 368 -4.06 21.77 0.55
N TYR A 369 -5.27 21.37 0.14
CA TYR A 369 -5.49 20.71 -1.15
C TYR A 369 -5.43 21.69 -2.33
N GLN A 370 -5.65 22.98 -2.06
CA GLN A 370 -5.73 24.05 -3.07
C GLN A 370 -4.41 24.84 -3.20
N VAL A 371 -3.33 24.38 -2.57
CA VAL A 371 -2.02 25.04 -2.61
C VAL A 371 -1.36 24.84 -3.96
N GLU A 372 -1.01 25.95 -4.62
CA GLU A 372 -0.13 25.95 -5.79
C GLU A 372 1.29 25.50 -5.38
N ASP A 373 1.85 24.52 -6.11
CA ASP A 373 3.21 24.06 -5.89
C ASP A 373 4.17 24.61 -6.95
N GLU A 374 5.09 25.49 -6.53
CA GLU A 374 6.09 26.10 -7.43
C GLU A 374 6.96 25.05 -8.15
N PHE A 375 7.20 23.88 -7.54
CA PHE A 375 7.96 22.83 -8.20
C PHE A 375 7.24 22.31 -9.45
N PHE A 376 5.90 22.30 -9.41
CA PHE A 376 5.02 21.87 -10.49
C PHE A 376 4.44 23.05 -11.29
N GLY A 377 5.18 24.17 -11.37
CA GLY A 377 4.79 25.32 -12.17
C GLY A 377 3.55 26.06 -11.65
N GLY A 378 3.22 25.92 -10.37
CA GLY A 378 2.04 26.51 -9.75
C GLY A 378 0.79 25.63 -9.83
N GLN A 379 0.91 24.37 -10.24
CA GLN A 379 -0.19 23.42 -10.24
C GLN A 379 -0.66 23.10 -8.81
N THR A 380 -1.98 22.96 -8.62
CA THR A 380 -2.62 22.49 -7.39
C THR A 380 -2.72 20.96 -7.36
N ILE A 381 -1.57 20.29 -7.30
CA ILE A 381 -1.47 18.82 -7.52
C ILE A 381 -2.35 17.99 -6.56
N TYR A 382 -2.56 18.46 -5.33
CA TYR A 382 -3.39 17.75 -4.36
C TYR A 382 -4.89 17.87 -4.67
N ALA A 383 -5.34 18.95 -5.30
CA ALA A 383 -6.70 19.04 -5.81
C ALA A 383 -6.91 18.04 -6.96
N ASP A 384 -5.95 17.97 -7.88
CA ASP A 384 -6.00 17.06 -9.03
C ASP A 384 -6.02 15.58 -8.58
N PHE A 385 -5.09 15.20 -7.70
CA PHE A 385 -5.08 13.85 -7.12
C PHE A 385 -6.37 13.53 -6.35
N SER A 386 -6.98 14.51 -5.69
CA SER A 386 -8.22 14.29 -4.93
C SER A 386 -9.36 13.96 -5.90
N GLN A 387 -9.47 14.72 -6.98
CA GLN A 387 -10.45 14.46 -8.03
C GLN A 387 -10.25 13.07 -8.64
N TRP A 388 -9.03 12.72 -9.04
CA TRP A 388 -8.78 11.40 -9.63
C TRP A 388 -9.05 10.26 -8.65
N SER A 389 -8.87 10.49 -7.35
CA SER A 389 -9.14 9.46 -6.33
C SER A 389 -10.60 9.00 -6.29
N GLU A 390 -11.53 9.88 -6.68
CA GLU A 390 -12.97 9.59 -6.76
C GLU A 390 -13.34 8.79 -8.02
N GLU A 391 -12.48 8.82 -9.04
CA GLU A 391 -12.69 8.19 -10.35
C GLU A 391 -12.05 6.79 -10.45
N ILE A 392 -11.20 6.40 -9.48
CA ILE A 392 -10.50 5.10 -9.49
C ILE A 392 -11.53 3.96 -9.47
N PRO A 393 -11.46 3.02 -10.44
CA PRO A 393 -12.31 1.84 -10.42
C PRO A 393 -12.03 0.97 -9.20
N GLN A 394 -13.10 0.64 -8.48
CA GLN A 394 -13.05 -0.34 -7.40
C GLN A 394 -12.80 -1.73 -7.98
N VAL A 395 -11.83 -2.44 -7.41
CA VAL A 395 -11.50 -3.83 -7.77
C VAL A 395 -11.43 -4.70 -6.51
N ASN A 396 -11.63 -6.01 -6.68
CA ASN A 396 -11.43 -6.97 -5.59
C ASN A 396 -9.97 -7.41 -5.56
N PHE A 397 -9.19 -6.92 -4.60
CA PHE A 397 -7.78 -7.32 -4.45
C PHE A 397 -7.61 -8.81 -4.11
N GLY A 398 -8.62 -9.44 -3.52
CA GLY A 398 -8.58 -10.85 -3.18
C GLY A 398 -7.47 -11.24 -2.20
N LEU A 399 -7.35 -12.55 -1.99
CA LEU A 399 -6.45 -13.14 -1.01
C LEU A 399 -4.96 -13.11 -1.40
N HIS A 400 -4.68 -13.02 -2.70
CA HIS A 400 -3.42 -13.49 -3.25
C HIS A 400 -2.79 -12.56 -4.29
N THR A 401 -3.10 -11.26 -4.26
CA THR A 401 -2.59 -10.27 -5.22
C THR A 401 -1.08 -10.43 -5.46
N TYR A 402 -0.24 -10.39 -4.43
CA TYR A 402 1.21 -10.50 -4.60
C TYR A 402 1.70 -11.87 -5.06
N ALA A 403 1.05 -12.96 -4.61
CA ALA A 403 1.40 -14.30 -5.05
C ALA A 403 1.06 -14.53 -6.53
N ILE A 404 -0.06 -13.96 -7.00
CA ILE A 404 -0.41 -13.98 -8.43
C ILE A 404 0.55 -13.08 -9.21
N GLU A 405 0.92 -11.91 -8.67
CA GLU A 405 1.86 -11.00 -9.33
C GLU A 405 3.25 -11.66 -9.53
N ASP A 406 3.76 -12.43 -8.56
CA ASP A 406 4.99 -13.22 -8.72
C ASP A 406 4.91 -14.23 -9.88
N ILE A 407 3.74 -14.84 -10.09
CA ILE A 407 3.48 -15.75 -11.22
C ILE A 407 3.43 -14.97 -12.53
N LEU A 408 2.77 -13.80 -12.53
CA LEU A 408 2.69 -12.92 -13.68
C LEU A 408 4.05 -12.37 -14.09
N VAL A 409 4.97 -12.10 -13.16
CA VAL A 409 6.36 -11.72 -13.48
C VAL A 409 7.01 -12.80 -14.33
N VAL A 410 6.87 -14.08 -13.96
CA VAL A 410 7.40 -15.19 -14.77
C VAL A 410 6.74 -15.26 -16.15
N ALA A 411 5.42 -15.05 -16.22
CA ALA A 411 4.69 -14.99 -17.48
C ALA A 411 5.17 -13.86 -18.39
N MET A 412 5.36 -12.66 -17.84
CA MET A 412 5.88 -11.48 -18.53
C MET A 412 7.30 -11.75 -19.03
N GLN A 413 8.18 -12.33 -18.20
CA GLN A 413 9.53 -12.71 -18.61
C GLN A 413 9.53 -13.71 -19.78
N ASN A 414 8.63 -14.70 -19.76
CA ASN A 414 8.47 -15.61 -20.88
C ASN A 414 7.98 -14.88 -22.15
N TYR A 415 7.05 -13.95 -22.01
CA TYR A 415 6.53 -13.15 -23.11
C TYR A 415 7.59 -12.22 -23.71
N LEU A 416 8.41 -11.57 -22.88
CA LEU A 416 9.58 -10.79 -23.32
C LEU A 416 10.58 -11.65 -24.11
N ASN A 417 10.75 -12.92 -23.71
CA ASN A 417 11.63 -13.88 -24.38
C ASN A 417 11.01 -14.54 -25.64
N GLY A 418 9.87 -14.03 -26.12
CA GLY A 418 9.28 -14.43 -27.40
C GLY A 418 8.28 -15.58 -27.32
N LYS A 419 7.84 -15.96 -26.11
CA LYS A 419 6.65 -16.80 -25.96
C LYS A 419 5.42 -16.06 -26.47
N ASP A 420 4.39 -16.80 -26.86
CA ASP A 420 3.06 -16.26 -27.10
C ASP A 420 2.40 -15.84 -25.78
N VAL A 421 1.70 -14.69 -25.76
CA VAL A 421 1.13 -14.12 -24.53
C VAL A 421 -0.03 -14.96 -23.99
N GLU A 422 -0.93 -15.43 -24.85
CA GLU A 422 -2.06 -16.29 -24.47
C GLU A 422 -1.52 -17.57 -23.79
N GLN A 423 -0.53 -18.21 -24.41
CA GLN A 423 0.09 -19.40 -23.84
C GLN A 423 0.82 -19.12 -22.51
N ALA A 424 1.46 -17.95 -22.35
CA ALA A 424 2.11 -17.57 -21.10
C ALA A 424 1.09 -17.38 -19.97
N LEU A 425 -0.05 -16.72 -20.26
CA LEU A 425 -1.12 -16.49 -19.30
C LEU A 425 -1.89 -17.77 -18.95
N ILE A 426 -2.08 -18.71 -19.89
CA ILE A 426 -2.66 -20.05 -19.60
C ILE A 426 -1.79 -20.82 -18.59
N GLU A 427 -0.47 -20.76 -18.75
CA GLU A 427 0.44 -21.40 -17.79
C GLU A 427 0.43 -20.70 -16.43
N ALA A 428 0.37 -19.36 -16.42
CA ALA A 428 0.21 -18.58 -15.20
C ALA A 428 -1.07 -18.92 -14.45
N GLN A 429 -2.20 -18.99 -15.15
CA GLN A 429 -3.49 -19.44 -14.61
C GLN A 429 -3.37 -20.83 -13.97
N THR A 430 -2.81 -21.79 -14.71
CA THR A 430 -2.62 -23.17 -14.23
C THR A 430 -1.75 -23.21 -12.98
N GLN A 431 -0.69 -22.38 -12.93
CA GLN A 431 0.19 -22.29 -11.77
C GLN A 431 -0.55 -21.68 -10.57
N ALA A 432 -1.31 -20.61 -10.76
CA ALA A 432 -2.07 -19.96 -9.70
C ALA A 432 -3.10 -20.93 -9.10
N GLU A 433 -3.89 -21.62 -9.93
CA GLU A 433 -4.88 -22.63 -9.49
C GLU A 433 -4.27 -23.81 -8.71
N GLY A 434 -2.97 -24.07 -8.90
CA GLY A 434 -2.22 -25.12 -8.21
C GLY A 434 -1.54 -24.65 -6.91
N GLN A 435 -1.19 -23.38 -6.79
CA GLN A 435 -0.41 -22.83 -5.66
C GLN A 435 -1.25 -22.08 -4.63
N ILE A 436 -2.44 -21.61 -5.03
CA ILE A 436 -3.17 -20.55 -4.35
C ILE A 436 -4.57 -21.03 -3.87
N ARG A 437 -4.72 -22.34 -3.57
CA ARG A 437 -6.00 -22.92 -3.10
C ARG A 437 -6.21 -22.83 -1.60
#